data_AF-A0A917PFE2-F1
#
_entry.id   AF-A0A917PFE2-F1
#
_cell.length_a   1.000
_cell.length_b   1.000
_cell.length_c   1.000
_cell.angle_alpha   90.00
_cell.angle_beta   90.00
_cell.angle_gamma   90.00
#
_symmetry.space_group_name_H-M   'P 1'
#
loop_
_entity.id
_entity.type
_entity.pdbx_description
1 polymer ?
#
loop_
_entity_poly.entity_id
_entity_poly.type
_entity_poly.pdbx_seq_one_letter_code
_entity_poly.pdbx_strand_id
1 'polypeptide(L)'
;MLRVAGSLTLGEVRGHDLIRMLSRDGKPTGLGDAFAHYGRIFKTLHLLQFVSDEGYRRMIGAQLNVTEARHRLARRIFFGQRGELRQHYREGMEDQLGALGLALNAVVLFNSLDIDAAVKQLAADGFPVTDELLARLSPLQFDHINFLGRYAFTRPPAPGLRQLRDPHSDDETDDGMDD
;
A
#
# COMPACT_ATOMS: atom_id res chain seq x y z
N MET A 1 33.86 16.62 -4.31
CA MET A 1 33.09 15.67 -3.46
C MET A 1 33.07 16.14 -2.00
N LEU A 2 34.19 16.10 -1.26
CA LEU A 2 34.23 16.48 0.18
C LEU A 2 33.76 17.92 0.48
N ARG A 3 34.14 18.90 -0.35
CA ARG A 3 33.65 20.28 -0.21
C ARG A 3 32.12 20.40 -0.36
N VAL A 4 31.54 19.67 -1.30
CA VAL A 4 30.08 19.65 -1.52
C VAL A 4 29.36 18.99 -0.34
N ALA A 5 29.90 17.88 0.17
CA ALA A 5 29.37 17.24 1.37
C ALA A 5 29.47 18.18 2.59
N GLY A 6 30.61 18.83 2.79
CA GLY A 6 30.83 19.79 3.87
C GLY A 6 29.86 20.98 3.83
N SER A 7 29.69 21.62 2.67
CA SER A 7 28.75 22.73 2.52
C SER A 7 27.29 22.32 2.68
N LEU A 8 26.91 21.08 2.35
CA LEU A 8 25.58 20.55 2.65
C LEU A 8 25.40 20.31 4.17
N THR A 9 26.38 19.68 4.83
CA THR A 9 26.33 19.40 6.27
C THR A 9 26.34 20.68 7.11
N LEU A 10 27.05 21.72 6.66
CA LEU A 10 27.11 23.04 7.30
C LEU A 10 25.92 23.95 6.95
N GLY A 11 25.04 23.52 6.04
CA GLY A 11 23.87 24.30 5.62
C GLY A 11 24.19 25.54 4.78
N GLU A 12 25.42 25.65 4.26
CA GLU A 12 25.86 26.77 3.42
C GLU A 12 25.18 26.76 2.04
N VAL A 13 24.73 25.59 1.57
CA VAL A 13 24.05 25.43 0.29
C VAL A 13 22.77 24.60 0.47
N ARG A 14 21.68 25.02 -0.18
CA ARG A 14 20.41 24.28 -0.15
C ARG A 14 20.48 23.07 -1.08
N GLY A 15 19.81 21.98 -0.70
CA GLY A 15 19.85 20.73 -1.46
C GLY A 15 19.39 20.86 -2.93
N HIS A 16 18.42 21.74 -3.21
CA HIS A 16 17.96 21.97 -4.58
C HIS A 16 19.01 22.67 -5.46
N ASP A 17 19.80 23.58 -4.90
CA ASP A 17 20.89 24.26 -5.62
C ASP A 17 21.99 23.26 -5.99
N LEU A 18 22.28 22.32 -5.09
CA LEU A 18 23.21 21.23 -5.37
C LEU A 18 22.71 20.31 -6.49
N ILE A 19 21.44 19.93 -6.48
CA ILE A 19 20.88 19.11 -7.57
C ILE A 19 20.98 19.83 -8.91
N ARG A 20 20.72 21.14 -8.93
CA ARG A 20 20.84 21.97 -10.14
C ARG A 20 22.28 22.17 -10.58
N MET A 21 23.24 22.19 -9.65
CA MET A 21 24.67 22.23 -9.94
C MET A 21 25.20 20.88 -10.47
N LEU A 22 24.67 19.77 -9.96
CA LEU A 22 25.04 18.42 -10.35
C LEU A 22 24.38 17.98 -11.66
N SER A 23 23.27 18.62 -12.05
CA SER A 23 22.51 18.32 -13.26
C SER A 23 22.30 19.59 -14.09
N ARG A 24 23.02 19.71 -15.21
CA ARG A 24 22.90 20.85 -16.14
C ARG A 24 22.10 20.41 -17.37
N ASP A 25 21.02 21.11 -17.67
CA ASP A 25 20.16 20.85 -18.85
C ASP A 25 19.70 19.38 -18.95
N GLY A 26 19.40 18.76 -17.80
CA GLY A 26 18.96 17.37 -17.72
C GLY A 26 20.07 16.32 -17.84
N LYS A 27 21.33 16.73 -18.00
CA LYS A 27 22.49 15.83 -18.02
C LYS A 27 23.34 15.99 -16.75
N PRO A 28 23.83 14.90 -16.16
CA PRO A 28 24.75 14.99 -15.04
C PRO A 28 26.02 15.72 -15.49
N THR A 29 26.51 16.63 -14.65
CA THR A 29 27.85 17.22 -14.82
C THR A 29 28.91 16.19 -14.44
N GLY A 30 30.19 16.38 -14.79
CA GLY A 30 31.25 15.44 -14.40
C GLY A 30 31.33 15.20 -12.88
N LEU A 31 30.95 16.18 -12.07
CA LEU A 31 30.79 16.02 -10.63
C LEU A 31 29.53 15.23 -10.26
N GLY A 32 28.41 15.48 -10.95
CA GLY A 32 27.18 14.67 -10.85
C GLY A 32 27.42 13.20 -11.19
N ASP A 33 28.16 12.92 -12.25
CA ASP A 33 28.57 11.57 -12.64
C ASP A 33 29.46 10.92 -11.59
N ALA A 34 30.41 11.66 -11.02
CA ALA A 34 31.24 11.16 -9.92
C ALA A 34 30.40 10.75 -8.70
N PHE A 35 29.40 11.55 -8.32
CA PHE A 35 28.43 11.18 -7.27
C PHE A 35 27.56 9.99 -7.66
N ALA A 36 27.12 9.89 -8.91
CA ALA A 36 26.36 8.74 -9.41
C ALA A 36 27.19 7.45 -9.36
N HIS A 37 28.46 7.49 -9.78
CA HIS A 37 29.39 6.36 -9.67
C HIS A 37 29.68 5.98 -8.22
N TYR A 38 29.87 6.96 -7.34
CA TYR A 38 30.01 6.71 -5.90
C TYR A 38 28.77 5.98 -5.34
N GLY A 39 27.57 6.43 -5.68
CA GLY A 39 26.32 5.74 -5.29
C GLY A 39 26.20 4.32 -5.86
N ARG A 40 26.69 4.08 -7.07
CA ARG A 40 26.74 2.73 -7.67
C ARG A 40 27.59 1.76 -6.85
N ILE A 41 28.66 2.20 -6.19
CA ILE A 41 29.48 1.32 -5.33
C ILE A 41 28.62 0.72 -4.21
N PHE A 42 27.84 1.55 -3.50
CA PHE A 42 26.94 1.06 -2.44
C PHE A 42 25.82 0.17 -2.99
N LYS A 43 25.26 0.53 -4.15
CA LYS A 43 24.25 -0.32 -4.81
C LYS A 43 24.84 -1.69 -5.17
N THR A 44 26.05 -1.73 -5.71
CA THR A 44 26.73 -2.99 -6.05
C THR A 44 27.02 -3.81 -4.80
N LEU A 45 27.53 -3.19 -3.72
CA LEU A 45 27.77 -3.89 -2.46
C LEU A 45 26.47 -4.48 -1.89
N HIS A 46 25.38 -3.71 -1.91
CA HIS A 46 24.06 -4.17 -1.50
C HIS A 46 23.56 -5.36 -2.34
N LEU A 47 23.70 -5.29 -3.67
CA LEU A 47 23.30 -6.38 -4.56
C LEU A 47 24.12 -7.65 -4.34
N LEU A 48 25.44 -7.50 -4.15
CA LEU A 48 26.31 -8.63 -3.84
C LEU A 48 25.89 -9.28 -2.52
N GLN A 49 25.65 -8.49 -1.47
CA GLN A 49 25.17 -8.98 -0.18
C GLN A 49 23.81 -9.69 -0.32
N PHE A 50 22.89 -9.12 -1.09
CA PHE A 50 21.57 -9.71 -1.35
C PHE A 50 21.64 -11.08 -2.03
N VAL A 51 22.58 -11.27 -2.96
CA VAL A 51 22.78 -12.54 -3.66
C VAL A 51 23.55 -13.55 -2.79
N SER A 52 24.52 -13.10 -1.99
CA SER A 52 25.37 -14.00 -1.19
C SER A 52 24.76 -14.43 0.14
N ASP A 53 23.95 -13.59 0.78
CA ASP A 53 23.43 -13.80 2.14
C ASP A 53 21.91 -14.04 2.10
N GLU A 54 21.51 -15.26 2.44
CA GLU A 54 20.09 -15.64 2.53
C GLU A 54 19.37 -14.92 3.68
N GLY A 55 20.03 -14.73 4.83
CA GLY A 55 19.46 -14.04 5.98
C GLY A 55 19.14 -12.58 5.64
N TYR A 56 20.07 -11.90 4.98
CA TYR A 56 19.87 -10.53 4.49
C TYR A 56 18.71 -10.45 3.48
N ARG A 57 18.62 -11.42 2.56
CA ARG A 57 17.50 -11.50 1.60
C ARG A 57 16.16 -11.72 2.28
N ARG A 58 16.08 -12.64 3.25
CA ARG A 58 14.85 -12.91 4.00
C ARG A 58 14.39 -11.69 4.80
N MET A 59 15.33 -10.98 5.43
CA MET A 59 15.03 -9.72 6.14
C MET A 59 14.43 -8.66 5.21
N ILE A 60 15.03 -8.45 4.03
CA ILE A 60 14.49 -7.52 3.02
C ILE A 60 13.10 -7.96 2.55
N GLY A 61 12.92 -9.25 2.28
CA GLY A 61 11.64 -9.81 1.88
C GLY A 61 10.55 -9.60 2.94
N ALA A 62 10.88 -9.79 4.22
CA ALA A 62 9.95 -9.54 5.32
C ALA A 62 9.48 -8.08 5.35
N GLN A 63 10.42 -7.13 5.23
CA GLN A 63 10.08 -5.71 5.19
C GLN A 63 9.22 -5.36 3.96
N LEU A 64 9.57 -5.89 2.79
CA LEU A 64 8.81 -5.68 1.56
C LEU A 64 7.37 -6.22 1.69
N ASN A 65 7.21 -7.40 2.29
CA ASN A 65 5.90 -8.00 2.54
C ASN A 65 5.02 -7.11 3.43
N VAL A 66 5.59 -6.49 4.46
CA VAL A 66 4.87 -5.53 5.32
C VAL A 66 4.42 -4.31 4.52
N THR A 67 5.30 -3.74 3.70
CA THR A 67 4.97 -2.57 2.86
C THR A 67 3.91 -2.92 1.81
N GLU A 68 4.02 -4.06 1.14
CA GLU A 68 3.03 -4.50 0.15
C GLU A 68 1.67 -4.82 0.79
N ALA A 69 1.66 -5.48 1.95
CA ALA A 69 0.42 -5.73 2.70
C ALA A 69 -0.27 -4.41 3.09
N ARG A 70 0.50 -3.43 3.57
CA ARG A 70 0.00 -2.08 3.86
C ARG A 70 -0.58 -1.40 2.61
N HIS A 71 0.11 -1.47 1.48
CA HIS A 71 -0.39 -0.90 0.23
C HIS A 71 -1.65 -1.61 -0.29
N ARG A 72 -1.74 -2.93 -0.11
CA ARG A 72 -2.95 -3.70 -0.45
C ARG A 72 -4.14 -3.28 0.41
N LEU A 73 -3.94 -3.13 1.71
CA LEU A 73 -4.96 -2.62 2.64
C LEU A 73 -5.38 -1.18 2.26
N ALA A 74 -4.42 -0.29 2.01
CA ALA A 74 -4.70 1.08 1.59
C ALA A 74 -5.58 1.13 0.32
N ARG A 75 -5.25 0.32 -0.69
CA ARG A 75 -6.06 0.19 -1.92
C ARG A 75 -7.47 -0.32 -1.64
N ARG A 76 -7.64 -1.22 -0.67
CA ARG A 76 -8.94 -1.77 -0.30
C ARG A 76 -9.81 -0.77 0.46
N ILE A 77 -9.22 0.01 1.37
CA ILE A 77 -9.90 1.08 2.12
C ILE A 77 -10.33 2.21 1.18
N PHE A 78 -9.46 2.59 0.23
CA PHE A 78 -9.74 3.65 -0.73
C PHE A 78 -10.73 3.24 -1.84
N PHE A 79 -11.43 2.10 -1.70
CA PHE A 79 -12.35 1.59 -2.73
C PHE A 79 -13.68 2.36 -2.70
N GLY A 80 -13.65 3.60 -3.22
CA GLY A 80 -14.79 4.50 -3.32
C GLY A 80 -15.31 4.77 -4.74
N GLN A 81 -14.67 4.26 -5.82
CA GLN A 81 -15.11 4.53 -7.21
C GLN A 81 -14.72 3.44 -8.24
N ARG A 82 -14.87 2.13 -7.96
CA ARG A 82 -14.60 1.05 -8.96
C ARG A 82 -13.21 1.10 -9.65
N GLY A 83 -12.25 1.89 -9.16
CA GLY A 83 -10.92 2.04 -9.77
C GLY A 83 -10.71 3.27 -10.68
N GLU A 84 -11.69 4.17 -10.84
CA GLU A 84 -11.49 5.43 -11.60
C GLU A 84 -11.47 6.65 -10.65
N LEU A 85 -10.38 7.43 -10.70
CA LEU A 85 -10.27 8.72 -10.01
C LEU A 85 -10.89 9.82 -10.90
N ARG A 86 -12.16 10.16 -10.68
CA ARG A 86 -12.79 11.34 -11.28
C ARG A 86 -12.72 12.54 -10.34
N GLN A 87 -11.53 13.11 -10.13
CA GLN A 87 -11.42 14.49 -9.63
C GLN A 87 -10.10 15.15 -10.03
N HIS A 88 -10.18 16.40 -10.49
CA HIS A 88 -9.04 17.19 -10.93
C HIS A 88 -8.14 17.62 -9.75
N TYR A 89 -7.07 16.84 -9.59
CA TYR A 89 -5.71 17.13 -9.11
C TYR A 89 -5.31 18.60 -8.79
N ARG A 90 -4.98 18.90 -7.51
CA ARG A 90 -3.62 19.28 -6.99
C ARG A 90 -3.62 19.77 -5.53
N GLU A 91 -4.69 20.37 -5.03
CA GLU A 91 -4.87 20.75 -3.62
C GLU A 91 -5.85 19.77 -2.95
N GLY A 92 -5.41 19.06 -1.90
CA GLY A 92 -6.24 18.07 -1.18
C GLY A 92 -5.66 16.65 -1.11
N MET A 93 -4.51 16.38 -1.77
CA MET A 93 -3.82 15.09 -1.64
C MET A 93 -3.28 14.86 -0.23
N GLU A 94 -2.79 15.90 0.44
CA GLU A 94 -2.26 15.76 1.81
C GLU A 94 -3.35 15.35 2.80
N ASP A 95 -4.52 15.96 2.70
CA ASP A 95 -5.68 15.63 3.54
C ASP A 95 -6.23 14.24 3.22
N GLN A 96 -6.33 13.87 1.94
CA GLN A 96 -6.77 12.53 1.54
C GLN A 96 -5.77 11.44 1.95
N LEU A 97 -4.47 11.68 1.81
CA LEU A 97 -3.42 10.76 2.25
C LEU A 97 -3.38 10.68 3.79
N GLY A 98 -3.59 11.80 4.47
CA GLY A 98 -3.71 11.86 5.92
C GLY A 98 -4.92 11.07 6.44
N ALA A 99 -6.09 11.27 5.84
CA ALA A 99 -7.32 10.54 6.17
C ALA A 99 -7.19 9.04 5.86
N LEU A 100 -6.60 8.67 4.71
CA LEU A 100 -6.31 7.28 4.37
C LEU A 100 -5.32 6.65 5.36
N GLY A 101 -4.28 7.38 5.74
CA GLY A 101 -3.33 6.97 6.77
C GLY A 101 -4.01 6.73 8.12
N LEU A 102 -4.92 7.62 8.52
CA LEU A 102 -5.70 7.49 9.75
C LEU A 102 -6.62 6.25 9.70
N ALA A 103 -7.37 6.06 8.61
CA ALA A 103 -8.25 4.91 8.43
C ALA A 103 -7.47 3.59 8.44
N LEU A 104 -6.31 3.55 7.76
CA LEU A 104 -5.44 2.39 7.76
C LEU A 104 -4.93 2.07 9.17
N ASN A 105 -4.49 3.08 9.93
CA ASN A 105 -4.05 2.89 11.30
C ASN A 105 -5.19 2.43 12.22
N ALA A 106 -6.40 2.92 12.02
CA ALA A 106 -7.59 2.48 12.77
C ALA A 106 -7.90 0.99 12.51
N VAL A 107 -7.81 0.53 11.26
CA VAL A 107 -7.96 -0.90 10.92
C VAL A 107 -6.85 -1.72 11.57
N VAL A 108 -5.60 -1.28 11.49
CA VAL A 108 -4.47 -1.98 12.11
C VAL A 108 -4.64 -2.08 13.63
N LEU A 109 -5.11 -1.01 14.29
CA LEU A 109 -5.40 -1.01 15.72
C LEU A 109 -6.52 -2.00 16.06
N PHE A 110 -7.63 -1.97 15.31
CA PHE A 110 -8.74 -2.90 15.49
C PHE A 110 -8.28 -4.35 15.36
N ASN A 111 -7.55 -4.69 14.29
CA ASN A 111 -6.99 -6.01 14.07
C ASN A 111 -6.05 -6.43 15.20
N SER A 112 -5.26 -5.49 15.74
CA SER A 112 -4.32 -5.80 16.83
C SER A 112 -5.07 -6.16 18.12
N LEU A 113 -6.17 -5.46 18.43
CA LEU A 113 -7.02 -5.76 19.57
C LEU A 113 -7.77 -7.09 19.40
N ASP A 114 -8.29 -7.36 18.21
CA ASP A 114 -8.98 -8.61 17.90
C ASP A 114 -8.03 -9.81 17.97
N ILE A 115 -6.81 -9.67 17.44
CA ILE A 115 -5.76 -10.70 17.54
C ILE A 115 -5.38 -10.92 19.02
N ASP A 116 -5.20 -9.87 19.81
CA ASP A 116 -4.89 -9.99 21.25
C ASP A 116 -6.01 -10.72 22.01
N ALA A 117 -7.27 -10.40 21.72
CA ALA A 117 -8.42 -11.09 22.31
C ALA A 117 -8.46 -12.57 21.91
N ALA A 118 -8.25 -12.88 20.62
CA ALA A 118 -8.21 -14.25 20.13
C ALA A 118 -7.06 -15.07 20.73
N VAL A 119 -5.87 -14.48 20.88
CA VAL A 119 -4.71 -15.10 21.51
C VAL A 119 -4.99 -15.42 22.98
N LYS A 120 -5.58 -14.48 23.74
CA LYS A 120 -5.96 -14.69 25.13
C LYS A 120 -6.98 -15.82 25.29
N GLN A 121 -7.95 -15.89 24.39
CA GLN A 121 -8.93 -16.97 24.38
C GLN A 121 -8.28 -18.33 24.09
N LEU A 122 -7.43 -18.42 23.07
CA LEU A 122 -6.69 -19.65 22.75
C LEU A 122 -5.82 -20.12 23.93
N ALA A 123 -5.15 -19.20 24.61
CA ALA A 123 -4.37 -19.52 25.81
C ALA A 123 -5.26 -20.05 26.95
N ALA A 124 -6.45 -19.46 27.14
CA ALA A 124 -7.42 -19.94 28.12
C ALA A 124 -7.98 -21.34 27.78
N ASP A 125 -8.11 -21.64 26.49
CA ASP A 125 -8.54 -22.95 25.98
C ASP A 125 -7.42 -24.01 26.05
N GLY A 126 -6.24 -23.65 26.58
CA GLY A 126 -5.11 -24.57 26.79
C GLY A 126 -4.20 -24.75 25.58
N PHE A 127 -4.35 -23.93 24.53
CA PHE A 127 -3.45 -23.97 23.38
C PHE A 127 -2.08 -23.35 23.75
N PRO A 128 -0.95 -24.00 23.40
CA PRO A 128 0.38 -23.45 23.67
C PRO A 128 0.67 -22.27 22.75
N VAL A 129 0.43 -21.05 23.24
CA VAL A 129 0.82 -19.81 22.58
C VAL A 129 2.30 -19.56 22.84
N THR A 130 3.17 -19.86 21.87
CA THR A 130 4.60 -19.59 21.95
C THR A 130 4.94 -18.22 21.35
N ASP A 131 6.03 -17.60 21.82
CA ASP A 131 6.52 -16.31 21.30
C ASP A 131 6.84 -16.37 19.80
N GLU A 132 7.30 -17.54 19.31
CA GLU A 132 7.57 -17.79 17.89
C GLU A 132 6.29 -17.73 17.03
N LEU A 133 5.14 -18.15 17.57
CA LEU A 133 3.86 -18.04 16.87
C LEU A 133 3.37 -16.59 16.86
N LEU A 134 3.50 -15.90 17.98
CA LEU A 134 3.13 -14.48 18.09
C LEU A 134 3.93 -13.60 17.12
N ALA A 135 5.22 -13.90 16.94
CA ALA A 135 6.09 -13.19 16.01
C ALA A 135 5.67 -13.31 14.53
N ARG A 136 4.80 -14.26 14.18
CA ARG A 136 4.30 -14.49 12.81
C ARG A 136 2.95 -13.82 12.54
N LEU A 137 2.30 -13.28 13.57
CA LEU A 137 1.02 -12.61 13.42
C LEU A 137 1.20 -11.26 12.72
N SER A 138 0.27 -10.93 11.83
CA SER A 138 0.27 -9.66 11.10
C SER A 138 -1.08 -8.97 11.24
N PRO A 139 -1.13 -7.74 11.80
CA PRO A 139 -2.36 -6.97 11.94
C PRO A 139 -2.81 -6.30 10.63
N LEU A 140 -2.16 -6.60 9.49
CA LEU A 140 -2.48 -6.03 8.18
C LEU A 140 -3.50 -6.85 7.37
N GLN A 141 -4.02 -7.94 7.93
CA GLN A 141 -5.04 -8.77 7.29
C GLN A 141 -6.40 -8.06 7.29
N PHE A 142 -7.18 -8.19 6.22
CA PHE A 142 -8.44 -7.44 6.08
C PHE A 142 -9.57 -8.24 5.41
N ASP A 143 -9.37 -9.54 5.20
CA ASP A 143 -10.37 -10.40 4.54
C ASP A 143 -11.66 -10.54 5.40
N HIS A 144 -11.54 -10.38 6.71
CA HIS A 144 -12.67 -10.42 7.65
C HIS A 144 -13.44 -9.09 7.74
N ILE A 145 -12.93 -8.01 7.14
CA ILE A 145 -13.52 -6.68 7.22
C ILE A 145 -14.43 -6.44 6.02
N ASN A 146 -15.70 -6.15 6.28
CA ASN A 146 -16.63 -5.76 5.24
C ASN A 146 -16.62 -4.23 5.01
N PHE A 147 -15.87 -3.81 3.99
CA PHE A 147 -15.77 -2.41 3.58
C PHE A 147 -17.00 -1.86 2.84
N LEU A 148 -17.90 -2.73 2.35
CA LEU A 148 -19.09 -2.34 1.57
C LEU A 148 -20.34 -2.14 2.44
N GLY A 149 -20.25 -2.41 3.74
CA GLY A 149 -21.39 -2.36 4.66
C GLY A 149 -22.34 -3.56 4.51
N ARG A 150 -23.40 -3.57 5.32
CA ARG A 150 -24.46 -4.59 5.27
C ARG A 150 -25.67 -4.02 4.54
N TYR A 151 -26.01 -4.60 3.40
CA TYR A 151 -27.26 -4.29 2.69
C TYR A 151 -28.34 -5.25 3.19
N ALA A 152 -29.25 -4.73 4.01
CA ALA A 152 -30.45 -5.46 4.41
C ALA A 152 -31.53 -5.24 3.36
N PHE A 153 -31.80 -6.27 2.54
CA PHE A 153 -32.95 -6.24 1.64
C PHE A 153 -34.19 -6.72 2.41
N THR A 154 -35.03 -5.80 2.85
CA THR A 154 -36.37 -6.12 3.31
C THR A 154 -37.23 -6.40 2.07
N ARG A 155 -37.39 -7.67 1.71
CA ARG A 155 -38.37 -8.06 0.69
C ARG A 155 -39.75 -8.01 1.34
N PRO A 156 -40.66 -7.09 0.95
CA PRO A 156 -42.05 -7.21 1.38
C PRO A 156 -42.59 -8.55 0.85
N PRO A 157 -43.42 -9.28 1.61
CA PRO A 157 -44.02 -10.52 1.13
C PRO A 157 -44.92 -10.17 -0.06
N ALA A 158 -44.45 -10.50 -1.27
CA ALA A 158 -45.29 -10.41 -2.46
C ALA A 158 -46.26 -11.60 -2.42
N PRO A 159 -47.59 -11.38 -2.45
CA PRO A 159 -48.52 -12.47 -2.66
C PRO A 159 -48.40 -12.92 -4.11
N GLY A 160 -47.65 -14.00 -4.35
CA GLY A 160 -47.54 -14.65 -5.65
C GLY A 160 -46.11 -14.88 -6.16
N LEU A 161 -45.97 -15.89 -7.02
CA LEU A 161 -44.75 -16.13 -7.78
C LEU A 161 -44.43 -14.92 -8.65
N ARG A 162 -43.17 -14.49 -8.64
CA ARG A 162 -42.65 -13.46 -9.56
C ARG A 162 -42.90 -13.97 -10.98
N GLN A 163 -43.59 -13.21 -11.82
CA GLN A 163 -43.85 -13.62 -13.20
C GLN A 163 -42.50 -13.93 -13.90
N LEU A 164 -42.45 -15.06 -14.60
CA LEU A 164 -41.28 -15.48 -15.36
C LEU A 164 -41.01 -14.42 -16.44
N ARG A 165 -39.74 -14.07 -16.61
CA ARG A 165 -39.31 -13.21 -17.72
C ARG A 165 -39.67 -13.92 -19.03
N ASP A 166 -40.43 -13.25 -19.88
CA ASP A 166 -40.81 -13.76 -21.19
C ASP A 166 -39.60 -13.68 -22.14
N PRO A 167 -39.11 -14.80 -22.70
CA PRO A 167 -37.97 -14.80 -23.62
C PRO A 167 -38.28 -14.17 -24.99
N HIS A 168 -39.53 -13.76 -25.25
CA HIS A 168 -39.97 -13.14 -26.51
C HIS A 168 -40.32 -11.65 -26.38
N SER A 169 -40.03 -11.02 -25.24
CA SER A 169 -40.06 -9.55 -25.21
C SER A 169 -38.84 -9.05 -25.98
N ASP A 170 -39.07 -8.60 -27.21
CA ASP A 170 -38.07 -7.92 -28.02
C ASP A 170 -37.56 -6.70 -27.25
N ASP A 171 -36.32 -6.78 -26.75
CA ASP A 171 -35.53 -5.63 -26.31
C ASP A 171 -35.17 -4.82 -27.57
N GLU A 172 -36.11 -4.06 -28.13
CA GLU A 172 -35.80 -2.95 -29.06
C GLU A 172 -35.33 -1.78 -28.17
N THR A 173 -34.04 -1.45 -28.08
CA THR A 173 -33.16 -0.96 -29.15
C THR A 173 -31.72 -1.03 -28.63
N ASP A 174 -30.84 -1.75 -29.34
CA ASP A 174 -29.94 -1.22 -30.40
C ASP A 174 -28.58 -0.83 -29.78
N ASP A 175 -27.64 -1.77 -29.65
CA ASP A 175 -26.66 -2.24 -30.66
C ASP A 175 -25.55 -1.23 -31.02
N GLY A 176 -24.31 -1.74 -31.10
CA GLY A 176 -23.14 -1.03 -31.66
C GLY A 176 -22.04 -0.73 -30.63
N MET A 177 -21.30 -1.70 -30.10
CA MET A 177 -20.31 -2.56 -30.77
C MET A 177 -19.04 -1.78 -31.17
N ASP A 178 -17.93 -2.20 -30.56
CA ASP A 178 -16.55 -2.37 -31.08
C ASP A 178 -15.87 -1.18 -31.79
N ASP A 179 -14.59 -0.88 -31.59
CA ASP A 179 -13.46 -1.55 -30.91
C ASP A 179 -12.40 -0.46 -30.62
#